data_AF-A0A3N4JQY7-F1
#
_entry.id   AF-A0A3N4JQY7-F1
#
_cell.length_a   1.000
_cell.length_b   1.000
_cell.length_c   1.000
_cell.angle_alpha   90.00
_cell.angle_beta   90.00
_cell.angle_gamma   90.00
#
_symmetry.space_group_name_H-M   'P 1'
#
loop_
_entity.id
_entity.type
_entity.pdbx_description
1 polymer ?
#
loop_
_entity_poly.entity_id
_entity_poly.type
_entity_poly.pdbx_seq_one_letter_code
_entity_poly.pdbx_strand_id
1 'polypeptide(L)'
;MKAWFEGPHSGDWILVIDNADNDDDFVSNDSPITKFIPQRSKGTVIFTTRSLKVASRRECTVIEVEEMMREEALELFSKCFRNWDSLEDEERKVVLMILDSLDYLP
;
A
#
# COMPACT_ATOMS: atom_id res chain seq x y z
N MET A 1 -23.29 0.95 -3.67
CA MET A 1 -21.96 1.61 -3.63
C MET A 1 -21.58 2.17 -4.99
N LYS A 2 -21.30 1.35 -6.01
CA LYS A 2 -20.99 1.80 -7.39
C LYS A 2 -21.91 2.90 -7.94
N ALA A 3 -23.23 2.73 -7.81
CA ALA A 3 -24.22 3.67 -8.32
C ALA A 3 -24.14 5.08 -7.70
N TRP A 4 -23.63 5.21 -6.47
CA TRP A 4 -23.42 6.53 -5.86
C TRP A 4 -22.24 7.24 -6.52
N PHE A 5 -21.13 6.53 -6.72
CA PHE A 5 -19.90 7.05 -7.35
C PHE A 5 -20.09 7.43 -8.82
N GLU A 6 -21.01 6.76 -9.51
CA GLU A 6 -21.33 7.01 -10.93
C GLU A 6 -22.55 7.92 -11.11
N GLY A 7 -23.16 8.40 -10.02
CA GLY A 7 -24.36 9.21 -10.05
C GLY A 7 -24.10 10.65 -10.51
N PRO A 8 -25.11 11.36 -11.06
CA PRO A 8 -24.95 12.74 -11.52
C PRO A 8 -24.64 13.74 -10.40
N HIS A 9 -24.88 13.35 -9.15
CA HIS A 9 -24.59 14.13 -7.96
C HIS A 9 -23.26 13.76 -7.28
N SER A 10 -22.53 12.77 -7.81
CA SER A 10 -21.19 12.48 -7.30
C SER A 10 -20.25 13.64 -7.67
N GLY A 11 -19.66 14.29 -6.67
CA GLY A 11 -18.52 15.18 -6.87
C GLY A 11 -17.26 14.39 -7.22
N ASP A 12 -16.12 15.06 -7.14
CA ASP A 12 -14.82 14.39 -7.26
C ASP A 12 -14.59 13.53 -6.01
N TRP A 13 -14.05 12.33 -6.21
CA TRP A 13 -13.89 11.36 -5.14
C TRP A 13 -12.63 10.52 -5.30
N ILE A 14 -12.19 9.93 -4.19
CA ILE A 14 -11.14 8.91 -4.17
C ILE A 14 -11.70 7.66 -3.48
N LEU A 15 -11.51 6.49 -4.10
CA LEU A 15 -11.83 5.18 -3.52
C LEU A 15 -10.53 4.40 -3.32
N VAL A 16 -10.22 4.05 -2.09
CA VAL A 16 -9.06 3.20 -1.77
C VAL A 16 -9.56 1.78 -1.52
N ILE A 17 -9.02 0.83 -2.27
CA ILE A 17 -9.23 -0.60 -2.09
C ILE A 17 -7.93 -1.16 -1.54
N ASP A 18 -7.92 -1.39 -0.24
CA ASP A 18 -6.75 -1.88 0.49
C ASP A 18 -6.66 -3.40 0.43
N ASN A 19 -5.43 -3.94 0.35
CA ASN A 19 -5.13 -5.38 0.38
C ASN A 19 -5.84 -6.18 -0.74
N ALA A 20 -5.83 -5.65 -1.96
CA ALA A 20 -6.44 -6.26 -3.15
C ALA A 20 -5.57 -7.40 -3.71
N ASP A 21 -5.29 -8.42 -2.90
CA ASP A 21 -4.29 -9.46 -3.21
C ASP A 21 -4.89 -10.70 -3.90
N ASN A 22 -6.22 -10.91 -3.79
CA ASN A 22 -6.88 -12.05 -4.39
C ASN A 22 -7.20 -11.80 -5.87
N ASP A 23 -6.41 -12.40 -6.76
CA ASP A 23 -6.55 -12.27 -8.22
C ASP A 23 -7.98 -12.55 -8.72
N ASP A 24 -8.68 -13.53 -8.16
CA ASP A 24 -9.98 -14.01 -8.65
C ASP A 24 -11.08 -12.94 -8.55
N ASP A 25 -10.92 -12.02 -7.61
CA ASP A 25 -11.80 -10.86 -7.42
C ASP A 25 -11.72 -9.83 -8.56
N PHE A 26 -10.70 -9.97 -9.41
CA PHE A 26 -10.34 -9.02 -10.46
C PHE A 26 -10.15 -9.62 -11.85
N VAL A 27 -10.53 -10.87 -12.08
CA VAL A 27 -10.38 -11.55 -13.39
C VAL A 27 -11.23 -10.91 -14.50
N SER A 28 -12.47 -10.54 -14.19
CA SER A 28 -13.45 -10.04 -15.16
C SER A 28 -14.27 -8.89 -14.59
N ASN A 29 -15.07 -8.23 -15.42
CA ASN A 29 -15.96 -7.16 -14.95
C ASN A 29 -17.07 -7.64 -14.01
N ASP A 30 -17.39 -8.94 -14.03
CA ASP A 30 -18.40 -9.56 -13.16
C ASP A 30 -17.79 -10.27 -11.95
N SER A 31 -16.47 -10.20 -11.77
CA SER A 31 -15.78 -10.76 -10.61
C SER A 31 -16.30 -10.14 -9.29
N PRO A 32 -16.21 -10.88 -8.17
CA PRO A 32 -16.85 -10.52 -6.90
C PRO A 32 -16.66 -9.08 -6.46
N ILE A 33 -15.45 -8.52 -6.59
CA ILE A 33 -15.15 -7.12 -6.23
C ILE A 33 -15.31 -6.20 -7.44
N THR A 34 -14.78 -6.58 -8.59
CA THR A 34 -14.73 -5.71 -9.78
C THR A 34 -16.09 -5.13 -10.18
N LYS A 35 -17.16 -5.92 -10.10
CA LYS A 35 -18.51 -5.46 -10.48
C LYS A 35 -19.00 -4.24 -9.70
N PHE A 36 -18.41 -3.97 -8.54
CA PHE A 36 -18.73 -2.82 -7.68
C PHE A 36 -17.78 -1.64 -7.85
N ILE A 37 -16.69 -1.79 -8.61
CA ILE A 37 -15.72 -0.72 -8.85
C ILE A 37 -16.28 0.22 -9.94
N PRO A 38 -16.35 1.53 -9.67
CA PRO A 38 -16.76 2.52 -10.68
C PRO A 38 -15.81 2.53 -11.87
N GLN A 39 -16.33 2.61 -13.09
CA GLN A 39 -15.50 2.46 -14.31
C GLN A 39 -15.25 3.78 -15.06
N ARG A 40 -16.10 4.81 -14.87
CA ARG A 40 -16.13 6.00 -15.76
C ARG A 40 -16.60 7.33 -15.13
N SER A 41 -16.47 7.51 -13.82
CA SER A 41 -16.84 8.77 -13.14
C SER A 41 -15.62 9.65 -12.86
N LYS A 42 -15.84 10.88 -12.37
CA LYS A 42 -14.81 11.90 -12.05
C LYS A 42 -13.94 11.55 -10.81
N GLY A 43 -13.72 10.26 -10.55
CA GLY A 43 -13.04 9.78 -9.36
C GLY A 43 -11.76 9.05 -9.66
N THR A 44 -10.94 8.85 -8.63
CA THR A 44 -9.70 8.06 -8.69
C THR A 44 -9.86 6.82 -7.82
N VAL A 45 -9.53 5.65 -8.36
CA VAL A 45 -9.44 4.41 -7.57
C VAL A 45 -7.96 4.12 -7.30
N ILE A 46 -7.61 3.91 -6.05
CA ILE A 46 -6.27 3.53 -5.61
C ILE A 46 -6.37 2.12 -5.04
N PHE A 47 -5.51 1.23 -5.53
CA PHE A 47 -5.37 -0.12 -4.99
C PHE A 47 -4.05 -0.21 -4.24
N THR A 48 -4.07 -0.80 -3.05
CA THR A 48 -2.85 -1.37 -2.46
C THR A 48 -2.92 -2.88 -2.69
N THR A 49 -1.86 -3.47 -3.22
CA THR A 49 -1.82 -4.89 -3.56
C THR A 49 -0.39 -5.38 -3.64
N ARG A 50 -0.18 -6.64 -3.25
CA ARG A 50 1.05 -7.41 -3.51
C ARG A 50 0.99 -8.13 -4.86
N SER A 51 -0.13 -8.07 -5.57
CA SER A 51 -0.34 -8.72 -6.87
C SER A 51 -0.27 -7.73 -8.03
N LEU A 52 0.84 -7.77 -8.78
CA LEU A 52 0.97 -7.04 -10.05
C LEU A 52 -0.10 -7.45 -11.08
N LYS A 53 -0.68 -8.65 -10.97
CA LYS A 53 -1.75 -9.10 -11.86
C LYS A 53 -3.04 -8.30 -11.65
N VAL A 54 -3.36 -7.95 -10.41
CA VAL A 54 -4.52 -7.11 -10.09
C VAL A 54 -4.34 -5.74 -10.72
N ALA A 55 -3.17 -5.12 -10.56
CA ALA A 55 -2.85 -3.83 -11.18
C ALA A 55 -2.92 -3.88 -12.72
N SER A 56 -2.34 -4.92 -13.34
CA SER A 56 -2.36 -5.10 -14.79
C SER A 56 -3.78 -5.27 -15.36
N ARG A 57 -4.63 -6.08 -14.72
CA ARG A 57 -6.02 -6.30 -15.17
C ARG A 57 -6.92 -5.08 -15.02
N ARG A 58 -6.57 -4.16 -14.13
CA ARG A 58 -7.27 -2.90 -13.92
C ARG A 58 -6.66 -1.75 -14.73
N GLU A 59 -5.64 -2.03 -15.55
CA GLU A 59 -4.91 -1.03 -16.31
C GLU A 59 -4.42 0.14 -15.43
N CYS A 60 -4.03 -0.18 -14.19
CA CYS A 60 -3.57 0.81 -13.23
C CYS A 60 -2.18 1.32 -13.59
N THR A 61 -1.94 2.61 -13.33
CA THR A 61 -0.59 3.12 -13.13
C THR A 61 -0.04 2.49 -11.85
N VAL A 62 1.08 1.76 -11.97
CA VAL A 62 1.74 1.11 -10.84
C VAL A 62 2.70 2.08 -10.18
N ILE A 63 2.62 2.20 -8.86
CA ILE A 63 3.61 2.86 -8.02
C ILE A 63 4.23 1.76 -7.16
N GLU A 64 5.49 1.44 -7.40
CA GLU A 64 6.24 0.49 -6.60
C GLU A 64 6.68 1.17 -5.30
N VAL A 65 6.48 0.48 -4.18
CA VAL A 65 6.96 0.94 -2.87
C VAL A 65 8.29 0.24 -2.64
N GLU A 66 9.37 1.01 -2.74
CA GLU A 66 10.73 0.52 -2.50
C GLU A 66 10.95 0.29 -0.99
N GLU A 67 11.97 -0.51 -0.67
CA GLU A 67 12.45 -0.68 0.70
C GLU A 67 12.89 0.67 1.28
N MET A 68 12.76 0.84 2.60
CA MET A 68 13.25 2.07 3.22
C MET A 68 14.76 2.16 3.08
N MET A 69 15.25 3.39 2.94
CA MET A 69 16.68 3.63 3.10
C MET A 69 17.08 3.31 4.55
N ARG A 70 18.34 2.92 4.76
CA ARG A 70 18.90 2.62 6.09
C ARG A 70 18.58 3.71 7.11
N GLU A 71 18.69 4.97 6.70
CA GLU A 71 18.44 6.13 7.53
C GLU A 71 16.96 6.27 7.91
N GLU A 72 16.05 5.99 6.98
CA GLU A 72 14.60 6.00 7.22
C GLU A 72 14.18 4.87 8.15
N ALA A 73 14.74 3.67 7.96
CA ALA A 73 14.51 2.52 8.84
C ALA A 73 15.01 2.76 10.27
N LEU A 74 16.20 3.36 10.41
CA LEU A 74 16.74 3.79 11.70
C LEU A 74 15.86 4.86 12.36
N GLU A 75 15.40 5.83 11.58
CA GLU A 75 14.52 6.88 12.07
C GLU A 75 13.19 6.29 12.57
N LEU A 76 12.56 5.41 11.78
CA LEU A 76 11.34 4.72 12.19
C LEU A 76 11.56 3.88 13.45
N PHE A 77 12.63 3.08 13.49
CA PHE A 77 12.98 2.28 14.66
C PHE A 77 13.16 3.15 15.92
N SER A 78 13.86 4.28 15.81
CA SER A 78 14.07 5.21 16.93
C SER A 78 12.76 5.80 17.46
N LYS A 79 11.78 6.05 16.58
CA LYS A 79 10.44 6.54 16.95
C LYS A 79 9.59 5.45 17.62
N CYS A 80 9.76 4.19 17.22
CA CYS A 80 9.03 3.05 17.78
C CYS A 80 9.66 2.53 19.08
N PHE A 81 10.98 2.62 19.21
CA PHE A 81 11.74 2.14 20.36
C PHE A 81 12.00 3.26 21.37
N ARG A 82 11.16 3.31 22.41
CA ARG A 82 11.14 4.40 23.42
C ARG A 82 12.49 4.74 24.08
N ASN A 83 13.41 3.78 24.13
CA ASN A 83 14.69 3.91 24.82
C ASN A 83 15.86 4.08 23.85
N TRP A 84 15.59 4.53 22.62
CA TRP A 84 16.62 4.71 21.60
C TRP A 84 17.80 5.55 22.09
N ASP A 85 17.52 6.65 22.79
CA ASP A 85 18.54 7.57 23.28
C ASP A 85 19.40 6.98 24.41
N SER A 86 18.93 5.93 25.09
CA SER A 86 19.70 5.25 26.12
C SER A 86 20.56 4.09 25.60
N LEU A 87 20.50 3.79 24.30
CA LEU A 87 21.29 2.71 23.72
C LEU A 87 22.77 3.09 23.61
N GLU A 88 23.63 2.19 24.06
CA GLU A 88 25.08 2.26 23.88
C GLU A 88 25.47 1.98 22.41
N ASP A 89 26.70 2.34 22.04
CA ASP A 89 27.19 2.19 20.66
C ASP A 89 27.14 0.74 20.17
N GLU A 90 27.42 -0.24 21.04
CA GLU A 90 27.33 -1.67 20.68
C GLU A 90 25.87 -2.11 20.46
N GLU A 91 24.92 -1.62 21.24
CA GLU A 91 23.50 -1.92 21.06
C GLU A 91 22.96 -1.29 19.76
N ARG A 92 23.43 -0.08 19.42
CA ARG A 92 23.11 0.57 18.14
C ARG A 92 23.62 -0.22 16.94
N LYS A 93 24.80 -0.85 17.05
CA LYS A 93 25.30 -1.79 16.02
C LYS A 93 24.41 -3.02 15.89
N VAL A 94 23.91 -3.57 17.00
CA VAL A 94 22.96 -4.69 16.97
C VAL A 94 21.66 -4.30 16.27
N VAL A 95 21.13 -3.09 16.52
CA VAL A 95 19.95 -2.59 15.81
C VAL A 95 20.20 -2.53 14.30
N LEU A 96 21.35 -2.03 13.87
CA LEU A 96 21.71 -2.01 12.46
C LEU A 96 21.74 -3.43 11.84
N MET A 97 22.21 -4.43 12.57
CA MET A 97 22.18 -5.83 12.10
C MET A 97 20.76 -6.38 12.00
N ILE A 98 19.86 -5.99 12.91
CA ILE A 98 18.44 -6.36 12.87
C ILE A 98 17.77 -5.73 11.64
N LEU A 99 17.97 -4.43 11.41
CA LEU A 99 17.39 -3.73 10.28
C LEU A 99 17.87 -4.32 8.94
N ASP A 100 19.15 -4.66 8.84
CA ASP A 100 19.71 -5.34 7.67
C ASP A 100 19.09 -6.73 7.46
N SER A 101 18.87 -7.50 8.54
CA SER A 101 18.22 -8.82 8.44
C SER A 101 16.73 -8.77 8.09
N LEU A 102 16.10 -7.60 8.23
CA LEU A 102 14.70 -7.37 7.92
C LEU A 102 14.53 -6.63 6.59
N ASP A 103 15.59 -6.52 5.77
CA ASP A 103 15.58 -5.78 4.50
C ASP A 103 15.00 -4.37 4.66
N TYR A 104 15.30 -3.72 5.79
CA TYR A 104 14.83 -2.37 6.11
C TYR A 104 13.30 -2.18 6.00
N LEU A 105 12.53 -3.25 6.25
CA LEU A 105 11.07 -3.18 6.21
C LEU A 105 10.50 -2.26 7.31
N PRO A 106 9.41 -1.50 7.04
CA PRO A 106 8.74 -0.63 8.01
C PRO A 106 8.09 -1.35 9.20
#